data_AF-W1YT28-F1
#
_entry.id   AF-W1YT28-F1
#
_cell.length_a   1.000
_cell.length_b   1.000
_cell.length_c   1.000
_cell.angle_alpha   90.00
_cell.angle_beta   90.00
_cell.angle_gamma   90.00
#
_symmetry.space_group_name_H-M   'P 1'
#
loop_
_entity.id
_entity.type
_entity.pdbx_description
1 polymer ?
#
loop_
_entity_poly.entity_id
_entity_poly.type
_entity_poly.pdbx_seq_one_letter_code
_entity_poly.pdbx_strand_id
1 'polypeptide(L)'
;RRRGEDISADAVVFPAGTRLTTAELPVIASLGIAEVPVIRKVRVALFSTGDELQLPGQPLGDGQIYDTNRLAVHLMLEQLGCEVINLGIIRDDPHALRAAFIEADSQADVVISSGGVSVG
;
A
#
# COMPACT_ATOMS: atom_id res chain seq x y z
N ARG A 1 -45.57 0.03 -6.23
CA ARG A 1 -44.39 0.53 -5.50
C ARG A 1 -44.82 1.75 -4.68
N ARG A 2 -44.48 1.81 -3.38
CA ARG A 2 -44.76 2.90 -2.44
C ARG A 2 -43.51 3.78 -2.26
N ARG A 3 -43.70 5.05 -1.92
CA ARG A 3 -42.59 5.97 -1.62
C ARG A 3 -41.77 5.42 -0.45
N GLY A 4 -40.45 5.37 -0.60
CA GLY A 4 -39.51 4.92 0.43
C GLY A 4 -39.49 3.41 0.70
N GLU A 5 -40.06 2.60 -0.21
CA GLU A 5 -40.10 1.13 -0.02
C GLU A 5 -38.72 0.47 -0.11
N ASP A 6 -37.79 1.05 -0.87
CA ASP A 6 -36.43 0.52 -1.02
C ASP A 6 -35.48 1.13 0.03
N ILE A 7 -35.50 2.46 0.20
CA ILE A 7 -34.70 3.19 1.19
C ILE A 7 -35.57 4.28 1.81
N SER A 8 -35.68 4.27 3.13
CA SER A 8 -36.35 5.32 3.91
C SER A 8 -35.39 6.47 4.20
N ALA A 9 -35.91 7.69 4.31
CA ALA A 9 -35.12 8.83 4.75
C ALA A 9 -34.49 8.55 6.13
N ASP A 10 -33.27 9.07 6.34
CA ASP A 10 -32.46 8.95 7.56
C ASP A 10 -32.05 7.51 7.96
N ALA A 11 -32.39 6.50 7.15
CA ALA A 11 -31.89 5.16 7.35
C ALA A 11 -30.39 5.09 7.00
N VAL A 12 -29.64 4.29 7.76
CA VAL A 12 -28.25 3.97 7.42
C VAL A 12 -28.25 3.04 6.20
N VAL A 13 -27.86 3.58 5.05
CA VAL A 13 -27.77 2.80 3.79
C VAL A 13 -26.53 1.91 3.78
N PHE A 14 -25.39 2.47 4.20
CA PHE A 14 -24.13 1.73 4.38
C PHE A 14 -23.46 2.15 5.70
N PRO A 15 -23.01 1.19 6.54
CA PRO A 15 -22.31 1.51 7.77
C PRO A 15 -20.88 2.01 7.53
N ALA A 16 -20.30 2.69 8.53
CA ALA A 16 -18.88 3.02 8.51
C ALA A 16 -18.03 1.73 8.45
N GLY A 17 -16.96 1.74 7.65
CA GLY A 17 -16.13 0.57 7.39
C GLY A 17 -16.53 -0.23 6.14
N THR A 18 -17.64 0.12 5.47
CA THR A 18 -17.97 -0.48 4.17
C THR A 18 -16.94 -0.09 3.12
N ARG A 19 -16.33 -1.10 2.47
CA ARG A 19 -15.47 -0.90 1.30
C ARG A 19 -16.35 -0.55 0.10
N LEU A 20 -16.23 0.69 -0.39
CA LEU A 20 -17.03 1.18 -1.50
C LEU A 20 -16.57 0.58 -2.83
N THR A 21 -17.50 -0.03 -3.57
CA THR A 21 -17.28 -0.60 -4.90
C THR A 21 -18.31 -0.05 -5.90
N THR A 22 -18.37 -0.65 -7.10
CA THR A 22 -19.39 -0.33 -8.10
C THR A 22 -20.82 -0.67 -7.65
N ALA A 23 -20.99 -1.49 -6.60
CA ALA A 23 -22.30 -1.77 -6.02
C ALA A 23 -22.81 -0.62 -5.14
N GLU A 24 -21.95 -0.02 -4.31
CA GLU A 24 -22.35 1.00 -3.32
C GLU A 24 -22.34 2.42 -3.90
N LEU A 25 -21.34 2.76 -4.72
CA LEU A 25 -21.15 4.13 -5.21
C LEU A 25 -22.34 4.69 -6.00
N PRO A 26 -23.00 3.94 -6.92
CA PRO A 26 -24.18 4.44 -7.63
C PRO A 26 -25.38 4.66 -6.71
N VAL A 27 -25.54 3.83 -5.67
CA VAL A 27 -26.60 3.99 -4.67
C VAL A 27 -26.39 5.30 -3.91
N ILE A 28 -25.16 5.60 -3.47
CA ILE A 28 -24.82 6.88 -2.84
C ILE A 28 -25.15 8.06 -3.77
N ALA A 29 -24.75 7.98 -5.04
CA ALA A 29 -25.02 9.03 -6.03
C ALA A 29 -26.53 9.21 -6.29
N SER A 30 -27.31 8.12 -6.30
CA SER A 30 -28.77 8.17 -6.47
C SER A 30 -29.50 8.91 -5.35
N LEU A 31 -28.87 9.03 -4.18
CA LEU A 31 -29.36 9.79 -3.04
C LEU A 31 -28.97 11.28 -3.12
N GLY A 32 -28.28 11.70 -4.18
CA GLY A 32 -27.83 13.07 -4.41
C GLY A 32 -26.56 13.45 -3.62
N ILE A 33 -25.82 12.47 -3.08
CA ILE A 33 -24.60 12.69 -2.31
C ILE A 33 -23.40 12.68 -3.26
N ALA A 34 -22.69 13.80 -3.34
CA ALA A 34 -21.53 13.97 -4.24
C ALA A 34 -20.22 13.44 -3.66
N GLU A 35 -20.03 13.56 -2.34
CA GLU A 35 -18.80 13.20 -1.65
C GLU A 35 -19.13 12.48 -0.33
N VAL A 36 -18.25 11.56 0.08
CA VAL A 36 -18.38 10.83 1.33
C VAL A 36 -17.05 10.83 2.09
N PRO A 37 -17.07 10.93 3.42
CA PRO A 37 -15.87 10.79 4.22
C PRO A 37 -15.36 9.35 4.14
N VAL A 38 -14.07 9.18 3.86
CA VAL A 38 -13.39 7.88 3.84
C VAL A 38 -12.15 7.92 4.72
N ILE A 39 -11.74 6.74 5.17
CA ILE A 39 -10.44 6.61 5.83
C ILE A 39 -9.35 6.83 4.77
N ARG A 40 -8.29 7.55 5.14
CA ARG A 40 -7.11 7.69 4.28
C ARG A 40 -6.53 6.33 3.92
N LYS A 41 -5.77 6.27 2.83
CA LYS A 41 -5.00 5.07 2.49
C LYS A 41 -3.99 4.72 3.60
N VAL A 42 -3.73 3.44 3.77
CA VAL A 42 -2.63 2.94 4.60
C VAL A 42 -1.33 3.23 3.86
N ARG A 43 -0.37 3.87 4.54
CA ARG A 43 0.94 4.21 4.00
C ARG A 43 1.91 3.09 4.35
N VAL A 44 2.59 2.53 3.36
CA VAL A 44 3.50 1.40 3.53
C VAL A 44 4.86 1.74 2.96
N ALA A 45 5.87 1.83 3.82
CA ALA A 45 7.26 1.97 3.40
C ALA A 45 7.83 0.59 3.05
N LEU A 46 8.52 0.52 1.92
CA LEU A 46 9.00 -0.73 1.34
C LEU A 46 10.45 -0.57 0.88
N PHE A 47 11.31 -1.49 1.32
CA PHE A 47 12.70 -1.56 0.87
C PHE A 47 13.21 -2.99 0.85
N SER A 48 14.35 -3.18 0.20
CA SER A 48 15.15 -4.41 0.23
C SER A 48 16.57 -4.07 0.67
N THR A 49 17.35 -5.05 1.10
CA THR A 49 18.78 -4.92 1.38
C THR A 49 19.51 -6.18 0.90
N GLY A 50 20.80 -6.07 0.63
CA GLY A 50 21.64 -7.16 0.14
C GLY A 50 22.53 -6.72 -1.01
N ASP A 51 23.83 -7.00 -0.89
CA ASP A 51 24.84 -6.65 -1.90
C ASP A 51 24.68 -7.46 -3.20
N GLU A 52 23.99 -8.60 -3.12
CA GLU A 52 23.59 -9.41 -4.26
C GLU A 52 22.49 -8.75 -5.10
N LEU A 53 21.76 -7.76 -4.59
CA LEU A 53 20.61 -7.20 -5.27
C LEU A 53 20.99 -6.13 -6.30
N GLN A 54 20.43 -6.27 -7.50
CA GLN A 54 20.62 -5.36 -8.62
C GLN A 54 19.27 -4.84 -9.15
N LEU A 55 19.25 -3.57 -9.57
CA LEU A 55 18.06 -3.00 -10.21
C LEU A 55 17.88 -3.52 -11.64
N PRO A 56 16.64 -3.81 -12.08
CA PRO A 56 16.35 -4.13 -13.47
C PRO A 56 16.90 -3.07 -14.43
N GLY A 57 17.51 -3.52 -15.54
CA GLY A 57 18.10 -2.65 -16.56
C GLY A 57 19.58 -2.29 -16.31
N GLN A 58 20.16 -2.68 -15.18
CA GLN A 58 21.60 -2.60 -14.94
C GLN A 58 22.26 -3.97 -15.19
N PRO A 59 23.51 -4.02 -15.67
CA PRO A 59 24.22 -5.28 -15.84
C PRO A 59 24.44 -5.96 -14.47
N LEU A 60 24.33 -7.29 -14.43
CA LEU A 60 24.64 -8.06 -13.24
C LEU A 60 26.16 -8.16 -13.06
N GLY A 61 26.63 -7.83 -11.86
CA GLY A 61 27.96 -8.21 -11.38
C GLY A 61 28.03 -9.67 -10.96
N ASP A 62 29.20 -10.08 -10.49
CA ASP A 62 29.42 -11.45 -10.01
C ASP A 62 28.56 -11.75 -8.76
N GLY A 63 27.86 -12.87 -8.76
CA GLY A 63 26.94 -13.27 -7.68
C GLY A 63 25.67 -12.43 -7.53
N GLN A 64 25.43 -11.43 -8.39
CA GLN A 64 24.25 -10.57 -8.30
C GLN A 64 23.00 -11.17 -8.97
N ILE A 65 21.84 -10.83 -8.42
CA ILE A 65 20.51 -11.16 -8.92
C ILE A 65 19.63 -9.90 -8.94
N TYR A 66 18.60 -9.89 -9.78
CA TYR A 66 17.66 -8.78 -9.80
C TYR A 66 16.71 -8.82 -8.60
N ASP A 67 16.42 -7.65 -8.02
CA ASP A 67 15.44 -7.51 -6.95
C ASP A 67 14.00 -7.62 -7.48
N THR A 68 13.41 -8.81 -7.31
CA THR A 68 12.05 -9.13 -7.74
C THR A 68 11.02 -9.02 -6.61
N ASN A 69 11.42 -9.33 -5.37
CA ASN A 69 10.51 -9.33 -4.23
C ASN A 69 9.96 -7.93 -3.96
N ARG A 70 10.80 -6.90 -4.01
CA ARG A 70 10.35 -5.53 -3.79
C ARG A 70 9.31 -5.12 -4.82
N LEU A 71 9.50 -5.48 -6.08
CA LEU A 71 8.53 -5.22 -7.14
C LEU A 71 7.22 -5.99 -6.90
N ALA A 72 7.29 -7.28 -6.55
CA ALA A 72 6.10 -8.08 -6.28
C ALA A 72 5.27 -7.51 -5.13
N VAL A 73 5.92 -7.16 -4.01
CA VAL A 73 5.25 -6.56 -2.84
C VAL A 73 4.66 -5.20 -3.18
N HIS A 74 5.39 -4.36 -3.92
CA HIS A 74 4.89 -3.05 -4.37
C HIS A 74 3.58 -3.19 -5.15
N LEU A 75 3.54 -4.08 -6.14
CA LEU A 75 2.36 -4.28 -6.97
C LEU A 75 1.18 -4.80 -6.14
N MET A 76 1.41 -5.72 -5.20
CA MET A 76 0.36 -6.20 -4.31
C MET A 76 -0.20 -5.09 -3.43
N LEU A 77 0.65 -4.23 -2.86
CA LEU A 77 0.22 -3.11 -2.02
C LEU A 77 -0.59 -2.07 -2.80
N GLU A 78 -0.20 -1.77 -4.04
CA GLU A 78 -0.98 -0.88 -4.91
C GLU A 78 -2.37 -1.46 -5.20
N GLN A 79 -2.47 -2.76 -5.49
CA GLN A 79 -3.76 -3.43 -5.71
C GLN A 79 -4.63 -3.48 -4.45
N LEU A 80 -4.02 -3.54 -3.26
CA LEU A 80 -4.71 -3.42 -1.98
C LEU A 80 -5.18 -1.98 -1.68
N GLY A 81 -4.77 -1.00 -2.50
CA GLY A 81 -5.15 0.40 -2.35
C GLY A 81 -4.29 1.16 -1.34
N CYS A 82 -3.11 0.64 -0.98
CA CYS A 82 -2.15 1.32 -0.13
C CYS A 82 -1.45 2.46 -0.87
N GLU A 83 -0.87 3.38 -0.11
CA GLU A 83 0.11 4.35 -0.60
C GLU A 83 1.51 3.78 -0.33
N VAL A 84 2.25 3.44 -1.39
CA VAL A 84 3.55 2.79 -1.27
C VAL A 84 4.67 3.82 -1.30
N ILE A 85 5.56 3.76 -0.32
CA ILE A 85 6.77 4.58 -0.22
C ILE A 85 7.97 3.67 -0.44
N ASN A 86 8.44 3.60 -1.69
CA ASN A 86 9.51 2.68 -2.09
C ASN A 86 10.89 3.33 -1.88
N LEU A 87 11.61 2.88 -0.86
CA LEU A 87 12.96 3.39 -0.51
C LEU A 87 14.08 2.69 -1.29
N GLY A 88 13.75 1.74 -2.17
CA GLY A 88 14.73 1.08 -3.04
C GLY A 88 15.50 -0.05 -2.36
N ILE A 89 16.68 -0.33 -2.92
CA ILE A 89 17.66 -1.26 -2.34
C ILE A 89 18.57 -0.45 -1.41
N ILE A 90 18.55 -0.78 -0.13
CA ILE A 90 19.42 -0.25 0.90
C ILE A 90 20.71 -1.07 0.90
N ARG A 91 21.86 -0.41 1.08
CA ARG A 91 23.15 -1.09 1.19
C ARG A 91 23.17 -1.95 2.45
N ASP A 92 23.89 -3.07 2.39
CA ASP A 92 24.07 -3.95 3.55
C ASP A 92 25.10 -3.37 4.55
N ASP A 93 24.73 -2.21 5.11
CA ASP A 93 25.50 -1.45 6.08
C ASP A 93 24.59 -1.09 7.27
N PRO A 94 25.00 -1.33 8.53
CA PRO A 94 24.18 -1.04 9.70
C PRO A 94 23.73 0.42 9.81
N HIS A 95 24.53 1.38 9.34
CA HIS A 95 24.16 2.79 9.38
C HIS A 95 23.11 3.12 8.31
N ALA A 96 23.28 2.60 7.09
CA ALA A 96 22.32 2.74 5.99
C ALA A 96 20.96 2.10 6.35
N LEU A 97 20.97 0.89 6.90
CA LEU A 97 19.76 0.22 7.38
C LEU A 97 19.06 1.03 8.48
N ARG A 98 19.81 1.49 9.49
CA ARG A 98 19.25 2.31 10.56
C ARG A 98 18.62 3.59 10.02
N ALA A 99 19.26 4.26 9.07
CA ALA A 99 18.72 5.46 8.44
C ALA A 99 17.43 5.16 7.66
N ALA A 100 17.42 4.08 6.87
CA ALA A 100 16.24 3.65 6.11
C ALA A 100 15.05 3.31 7.02
N PHE A 101 15.29 2.65 8.16
CA PHE A 101 14.24 2.39 9.15
C PHE A 101 13.68 3.67 9.78
N ILE A 102 14.53 4.63 10.15
CA ILE A 102 14.08 5.91 10.72
C ILE A 102 13.25 6.68 9.68
N GLU A 103 13.71 6.72 8.43
CA GLU A 103 13.00 7.37 7.35
C GLU A 103 11.64 6.70 7.11
N ALA A 104 11.61 5.37 7.01
CA ALA A 104 10.39 4.57 6.82
C ALA A 104 9.36 4.77 7.93
N ASP A 105 9.79 4.71 9.20
CA ASP A 105 8.94 4.89 10.38
C ASP A 105 8.33 6.28 10.44
N SER A 106 9.07 7.32 10.05
CA SER A 106 8.59 8.70 10.09
C SER A 106 7.44 9.01 9.13
N GLN A 107 7.21 8.15 8.13
CA GLN A 107 6.30 8.43 7.01
C GLN A 107 5.27 7.34 6.71
N ALA A 108 5.38 6.16 7.33
CA ALA A 108 4.50 5.03 7.04
C ALA A 108 3.79 4.49 8.28
N ASP A 109 2.64 3.85 8.05
CA ASP A 109 1.93 3.08 9.08
C ASP A 109 2.52 1.67 9.24
N VAL A 110 3.14 1.16 8.17
CA VAL A 110 3.76 -0.16 8.10
C VAL A 110 5.09 -0.05 7.35
N VAL A 111 6.10 -0.73 7.87
CA VAL A 111 7.40 -0.88 7.20
C VAL A 111 7.58 -2.34 6.80
N ILE A 112 7.91 -2.59 5.54
CA ILE A 112 8.18 -3.92 4.98
C ILE A 112 9.59 -3.97 4.41
N SER A 113 10.38 -4.95 4.87
CA SER A 113 11.58 -5.38 4.16
C SER A 113 11.23 -6.58 3.28
N SER A 114 11.49 -6.48 1.97
CA SER A 114 11.21 -7.55 1.00
C SER A 114 12.37 -8.53 0.79
N GLY A 115 13.52 -8.29 1.43
CA GLY A 115 14.71 -9.13 1.32
C GLY A 115 15.90 -8.56 2.10
N GLY A 116 16.73 -9.45 2.64
CA GLY A 116 18.03 -9.18 3.27
C GLY A 116 18.04 -8.72 4.72
N VAL A 117 16.90 -8.40 5.33
CA VAL A 117 16.86 -8.26 6.80
C VAL A 117 16.76 -9.67 7.35
N SER A 118 17.83 -10.13 8.03
CA SER A 118 17.94 -11.44 8.67
C SER A 118 16.59 -11.84 9.29
N VAL A 119 16.00 -12.91 8.76
CA VAL A 119 14.77 -13.53 9.29
C VAL A 119 15.08 -14.51 10.43
N GLY A 120 16.28 -14.37 11.02
CA GLY A 120 16.95 -15.29 11.94
C GLY A 120 18.46 -15.06 11.94
#